data_AF-A0A966NT04-F1
#
_entry.id   AF-A0A966NT04-F1
#
_cell.length_a   1.000
_cell.length_b   1.000
_cell.length_c   1.000
_cell.angle_alpha   90.00
_cell.angle_beta   90.00
_cell.angle_gamma   90.00
#
_symmetry.space_group_name_H-M   'P 1'
#
loop_
_entity.id
_entity.type
_entity.pdbx_description
1 polymer ?
#
loop_
_entity_poly.entity_id
_entity_poly.type
_entity_poly.pdbx_seq_one_letter_code
_entity_poly.pdbx_strand_id
1 'polypeptide(L)'
;MSRRSLGYVPALDGLRALSVCAVIAYHAGATFIPGGFLGVEIFFVISGFLITTLMLEERISKGRVSLRGFWLRRFRRLMPALLTMLTVTLVAVTFVWTDAAPEFRRDVIPSLFYVSNWWQIFGVDVPYFGTGSLPVLRHL
;
A
#
# COMPACT_ATOMS: atom_id res chain seq x y z
N MET A 1 23.79 19.87 22.56
CA MET A 1 23.70 18.73 21.62
C MET A 1 22.88 19.16 20.40
N SER A 2 23.52 19.35 19.25
CA SER A 2 22.82 19.64 17.99
C SER A 2 22.01 18.40 17.59
N ARG A 3 20.68 18.47 17.68
CA ARG A 3 19.80 17.35 17.30
C ARG A 3 19.67 17.36 15.78
N ARG A 4 20.37 16.45 15.10
CA ARG A 4 20.17 16.20 13.67
C ARG A 4 18.74 15.68 13.45
N SER A 5 17.93 16.44 12.71
CA SER A 5 16.76 15.89 12.03
C SER A 5 17.25 14.94 10.94
N LEU A 6 16.53 13.85 10.69
CA LEU A 6 16.88 12.87 9.65
C LEU A 6 16.90 13.51 8.26
N GLY A 7 16.21 14.65 8.08
CA GLY A 7 16.14 15.36 6.81
C GLY A 7 15.44 14.54 5.73
N TYR A 8 15.38 15.09 4.51
CA TYR A 8 14.93 14.32 3.36
C TYR A 8 16.05 13.39 2.90
N VAL A 9 15.79 12.07 2.88
CA VAL A 9 16.75 11.04 2.46
C VAL A 9 16.23 10.36 1.20
N PRO A 10 16.64 10.81 -0.01
CA PRO A 10 16.14 10.29 -1.28
C PRO A 10 16.32 8.78 -1.44
N ALA A 11 17.38 8.21 -0.85
CA ALA A 11 17.65 6.77 -0.92
C ALA A 11 16.52 5.92 -0.32
N LEU A 12 15.86 6.40 0.75
CA LEU A 12 14.74 5.68 1.37
C LEU A 12 13.51 5.65 0.47
N ASP A 13 13.26 6.72 -0.28
CA ASP A 13 12.19 6.74 -1.27
C ASP A 13 12.53 5.88 -2.50
N GLY A 14 13.80 5.84 -2.91
CA GLY A 14 14.29 4.91 -3.94
C GLY A 14 14.07 3.45 -3.54
N LEU A 15 14.42 3.06 -2.30
CA LEU A 15 14.17 1.71 -1.80
C LEU A 15 12.67 1.37 -1.75
N ARG A 16 11.82 2.33 -1.38
CA ARG A 16 10.36 2.14 -1.40
C ARG A 16 9.84 1.95 -2.82
N ALA A 17 10.35 2.71 -3.79
CA ALA A 17 9.98 2.57 -5.20
C ALA A 17 10.41 1.19 -5.74
N LEU A 18 11.66 0.78 -5.49
CA LEU A 18 12.15 -0.55 -5.86
C LEU A 18 11.30 -1.67 -5.25
N SER A 19 10.91 -1.52 -3.99
CA SER A 19 10.04 -2.47 -3.30
C SER A 19 8.68 -2.62 -3.99
N VAL A 20 8.05 -1.50 -4.38
CA VAL A 20 6.77 -1.52 -5.13
C VAL A 20 6.94 -2.15 -6.51
N CYS A 21 8.02 -1.80 -7.23
CA CYS A 21 8.31 -2.40 -8.54
C CYS A 21 8.47 -3.93 -8.45
N ALA A 22 9.15 -4.42 -7.42
CA ALA A 22 9.31 -5.86 -7.20
C ALA A 22 7.95 -6.56 -6.97
N VAL A 23 7.04 -5.93 -6.21
CA VAL A 23 5.68 -6.44 -5.97
C VAL A 23 4.86 -6.47 -7.25
N ILE A 24 4.93 -5.41 -8.06
CA ILE A 24 4.22 -5.34 -9.35
C ILE A 24 4.76 -6.43 -10.29
N ALA A 25 6.09 -6.55 -10.42
CA ALA A 25 6.71 -7.54 -11.28
C ALA A 25 6.32 -8.98 -10.87
N TYR A 26 6.30 -9.26 -9.56
CA TYR A 26 5.85 -10.54 -9.03
C TYR A 26 4.41 -10.88 -9.44
N HIS A 27 3.49 -9.93 -9.29
CA HIS A 27 2.08 -10.14 -9.69
C HIS A 27 1.89 -10.17 -11.21
N ALA A 28 2.78 -9.55 -11.98
CA ALA A 28 2.79 -9.62 -13.44
C ALA A 28 3.33 -10.97 -13.98
N GLY A 29 3.71 -11.91 -13.11
CA GLY A 29 4.19 -13.24 -13.50
C GLY A 29 5.68 -13.30 -13.81
N ALA A 30 6.48 -12.33 -13.35
CA ALA A 30 7.94 -12.35 -13.53
C ALA A 30 8.58 -13.51 -12.75
N THR A 31 8.96 -14.57 -13.45
CA THR A 31 9.57 -15.77 -12.85
C THR A 31 11.00 -15.57 -12.33
N PHE A 32 11.68 -14.50 -12.76
CA PHE A 32 13.04 -14.17 -12.37
C PHE A 32 13.15 -13.44 -11.01
N ILE A 33 12.02 -13.13 -10.35
CA ILE A 33 12.00 -12.51 -9.01
C ILE A 33 11.13 -13.34 -8.06
N PRO A 34 11.57 -14.55 -7.66
CA PRO A 34 10.77 -15.45 -6.82
C PRO A 34 10.47 -14.85 -5.43
N GLY A 35 11.30 -13.90 -4.96
CA GLY A 35 11.14 -13.19 -3.69
C GLY A 35 10.42 -11.84 -3.78
N GLY A 36 9.76 -11.51 -4.89
CA GLY A 36 9.17 -10.17 -5.07
C GLY A 36 8.10 -9.78 -4.05
N PHE A 37 7.49 -10.76 -3.37
CA PHE A 37 6.59 -10.55 -2.22
C PHE A 37 7.27 -9.87 -1.03
N LEU A 38 8.58 -10.07 -0.83
CA LEU A 38 9.36 -9.40 0.23
C LEU A 38 9.38 -7.88 0.07
N GLY A 39 9.13 -7.38 -1.15
CA GLY A 39 8.98 -5.94 -1.39
C GLY A 39 7.89 -5.32 -0.50
N VAL A 40 6.81 -6.05 -0.18
CA VAL A 40 5.78 -5.57 0.73
C VAL A 40 6.36 -5.31 2.12
N GLU A 41 7.12 -6.26 2.67
CA GLU A 41 7.74 -6.15 3.99
C GLU A 41 8.74 -4.99 4.06
N ILE A 42 9.63 -4.90 3.07
CA ILE A 42 10.63 -3.82 2.99
C ILE A 42 9.96 -2.46 2.91
N PHE A 43 8.93 -2.32 2.06
CA PHE A 43 8.19 -1.07 1.94
C PHE A 43 7.55 -0.65 3.27
N PHE A 44 6.96 -1.58 4.01
CA PHE A 44 6.33 -1.29 5.29
C PHE A 44 7.34 -0.95 6.39
N VAL A 45 8.45 -1.68 6.48
CA VAL A 45 9.52 -1.38 7.46
C VAL A 45 10.07 0.03 7.24
N ILE A 46 10.42 0.38 6.00
CA ILE A 46 10.95 1.71 5.68
C ILE A 46 9.89 2.79 5.95
N SER A 47 8.64 2.55 5.55
CA SER A 47 7.54 3.50 5.80
C SER A 47 7.28 3.70 7.29
N GLY A 48 7.33 2.63 8.09
CA GLY A 48 7.16 2.68 9.55
C GLY A 48 8.30 3.46 10.22
N PHE A 49 9.54 3.22 9.82
CA PHE A 49 10.71 3.98 10.26
C PHE A 49 10.56 5.48 9.97
N LEU A 50 10.20 5.85 8.73
CA LEU A 50 10.00 7.24 8.32
C LEU A 50 8.86 7.91 9.10
N ILE A 51 7.70 7.25 9.22
CA ILE A 51 6.54 7.78 9.94
C ILE A 51 6.90 8.04 11.40
N THR A 52 7.53 7.07 12.06
CA THR A 52 7.92 7.18 13.46
C THR A 52 8.95 8.29 13.67
N THR A 53 9.93 8.40 12.77
CA THR A 53 10.92 9.48 12.80
C THR A 53 10.26 10.86 12.68
N LEU A 54 9.36 11.04 11.71
CA LEU A 54 8.61 12.29 11.54
C LEU A 54 7.76 12.65 12.76
N MET A 55 7.12 11.66 13.40
CA MET A 55 6.34 11.87 14.63
C MET A 55 7.23 12.24 15.81
N LEU A 56 8.41 11.61 15.93
CA LEU A 56 9.38 11.92 16.97
C LEU A 56 9.94 13.34 16.82
N GLU A 57 10.29 13.73 15.59
CA GLU A 57 10.72 15.11 15.28
C GLU A 57 9.61 16.13 15.58
N GLU A 58 8.36 15.84 15.23
CA GLU A 58 7.22 16.70 15.56
C GLU A 58 7.04 16.84 17.08
N ARG A 59 7.14 15.74 17.83
CA ARG A 59 7.07 15.76 19.30
C ARG A 59 8.20 16.60 19.88
N ILE A 60 9.43 16.44 19.41
CA ILE A 60 10.59 17.17 19.92
C ILE A 60 10.45 18.67 19.64
N SER A 61 9.99 19.05 18.45
CA SER A 61 9.90 20.45 18.03
C SER A 61 8.68 21.18 18.58
N LYS A 62 7.53 20.50 18.72
CA LYS A 62 6.24 21.12 19.09
C LYS A 62 5.69 20.64 20.44
N GLY A 63 6.38 19.75 21.13
CA GLY A 63 5.94 19.15 22.41
C GLY A 63 4.81 18.11 22.28
N ARG A 64 4.24 17.91 21.08
CA ARG A 64 3.10 17.01 20.83
C ARG A 64 3.11 16.47 19.42
N VAL A 65 2.46 15.33 19.21
CA VAL A 65 2.25 14.74 17.88
C VAL A 65 0.84 15.06 17.39
N SER A 66 0.71 15.59 16.17
CA SER A 66 -0.59 15.88 15.58
C SER A 66 -1.04 14.75 14.66
N LEU A 67 -1.79 13.78 15.20
CA LEU A 67 -2.34 12.67 14.41
C LEU A 67 -3.25 13.17 13.29
N ARG A 68 -4.13 14.15 13.60
CA ARG A 68 -5.00 14.76 12.60
C ARG A 68 -4.20 15.39 11.46
N GLY A 69 -3.14 16.13 11.78
CA GLY A 69 -2.26 16.75 10.79
C GLY A 69 -1.52 15.70 9.94
N PHE A 70 -1.04 14.63 10.57
CA PHE A 70 -0.41 13.50 9.89
C PHE A 70 -1.36 12.85 8.87
N TRP A 71 -2.56 12.48 9.28
CA TRP A 71 -3.55 11.85 8.41
C TRP A 71 -4.01 12.78 7.29
N LEU A 72 -4.22 14.07 7.55
CA LEU A 72 -4.59 15.04 6.51
C LEU A 72 -3.49 15.19 5.44
N ARG A 73 -2.21 15.27 5.83
CA ARG A 73 -1.09 15.31 4.87
C ARG A 73 -1.02 14.04 4.04
N ARG A 74 -1.21 12.88 4.69
CA ARG A 74 -1.22 11.58 4.01
C ARG A 74 -2.38 11.48 3.03
N PHE A 75 -3.58 11.87 3.44
CA PHE A 75 -4.77 11.88 2.61
C PHE A 75 -4.60 12.75 1.36
N ARG A 76 -4.16 14.00 1.51
CA ARG A 76 -3.91 14.90 0.36
C ARG A 76 -2.86 14.39 -0.62
N ARG A 77 -1.93 13.56 -0.14
CA ARG A 77 -0.89 12.96 -0.98
C ARG A 77 -1.36 11.68 -1.70
N LEU A 78 -2.16 10.84 -1.04
CA LEU A 78 -2.55 9.53 -1.58
C LEU A 78 -3.87 9.56 -2.37
N MET A 79 -4.80 10.44 -2.00
CA MET A 79 -6.12 10.52 -2.63
C MET A 79 -6.06 10.84 -4.13
N PRO A 80 -5.20 11.77 -4.63
CA PRO A 80 -5.13 12.05 -6.06
C PRO A 80 -4.76 10.81 -6.89
N ALA A 81 -3.78 10.03 -6.43
CA ALA A 81 -3.36 8.82 -7.12
C ALA A 81 -4.47 7.75 -7.12
N LEU A 82 -5.19 7.60 -6.01
CA LEU A 82 -6.34 6.67 -5.93
C LEU A 82 -7.45 7.07 -6.90
N LEU A 83 -7.85 8.34 -6.92
CA LEU A 83 -8.90 8.82 -7.81
C LEU A 83 -8.52 8.64 -9.28
N THR A 84 -7.27 8.91 -9.65
CA THR A 84 -6.76 8.64 -10.99
C THR A 84 -6.87 7.16 -11.32
N MET A 85 -6.41 6.28 -10.43
CA MET A 85 -6.48 4.83 -10.65
C MET A 85 -7.93 4.36 -10.82
N LEU A 86 -8.84 4.74 -9.94
CA LEU A 86 -10.25 4.35 -10.04
C LEU A 86 -10.92 4.89 -11.30
N THR A 87 -10.57 6.11 -11.74
CA THR A 87 -11.11 6.70 -12.97
C THR A 87 -10.61 5.93 -14.20
N VAL A 88 -9.31 5.63 -14.26
CA VAL A 88 -8.72 4.84 -15.35
C VAL A 88 -9.34 3.44 -15.38
N THR A 89 -9.48 2.79 -14.22
CA THR A 89 -10.11 1.47 -14.12
C THR A 89 -11.59 1.52 -14.53
N LEU A 90 -12.34 2.55 -14.13
CA LEU A 90 -13.74 2.74 -14.55
C LEU A 90 -13.85 2.82 -16.08
N VAL A 91 -13.01 3.65 -16.72
CA VAL A 91 -12.99 3.76 -18.18
C VAL A 91 -12.65 2.41 -18.81
N ALA A 92 -11.60 1.74 -18.32
CA ALA A 92 -11.17 0.47 -18.88
C ALA A 92 -12.22 -0.64 -18.74
N VAL A 93 -12.88 -0.74 -17.58
CA VAL A 93 -13.95 -1.72 -17.34
C VAL A 93 -15.22 -1.38 -18.13
N THR A 94 -15.47 -0.10 -18.44
CA THR A 94 -16.63 0.30 -19.25
C THR A 94 -16.46 -0.03 -20.73
N PHE A 95 -15.25 0.08 -21.27
CA PHE A 95 -15.02 -0.01 -22.73
C PHE A 95 -14.19 -1.22 -23.19
N VAL A 96 -13.35 -1.80 -22.32
CA VAL A 96 -12.38 -2.85 -22.69
C VAL A 96 -12.67 -4.16 -21.97
N TRP A 97 -12.90 -4.11 -20.66
CA TRP A 97 -13.10 -5.28 -19.81
C TRP A 97 -14.48 -5.27 -19.16
N THR A 98 -15.52 -5.29 -19.99
CA THR A 98 -16.92 -5.19 -19.56
C THR A 98 -17.35 -6.30 -18.60
N ASP A 99 -16.72 -7.47 -18.73
CA ASP A 99 -17.02 -8.63 -17.88
C ASP A 99 -16.60 -8.41 -16.42
N ALA A 100 -15.65 -7.49 -16.17
CA ALA A 100 -15.17 -7.13 -14.83
C ALA A 100 -15.99 -6.03 -14.14
N ALA A 101 -17.08 -5.56 -14.77
CA ALA A 101 -17.93 -4.49 -14.25
C ALA A 101 -18.63 -4.82 -12.92
N PRO A 102 -19.15 -6.04 -12.69
CA PRO A 102 -19.75 -6.41 -11.41
C PRO A 102 -18.74 -6.33 -10.24
N GLU A 103 -17.54 -6.86 -10.43
CA GLU A 103 -16.48 -6.85 -9.41
C GLU A 103 -16.02 -5.42 -9.11
N PHE A 104 -15.82 -4.61 -10.15
CA PHE A 104 -15.47 -3.20 -9.97
C PHE A 104 -16.53 -2.44 -9.16
N ARG A 105 -17.82 -2.62 -9.47
CA ARG A 105 -18.92 -1.97 -8.74
C ARG A 105 -18.97 -2.37 -7.27
N ARG A 106 -18.64 -3.63 -6.97
CA ARG A 106 -18.57 -4.13 -5.60
C ARG A 106 -17.41 -3.50 -4.82
N ASP A 107 -16.26 -3.33 -5.47
CA ASP A 107 -15.01 -3.00 -4.78
C ASP A 107 -14.65 -1.50 -4.82
N VAL A 108 -15.29 -0.71 -5.70
CA VAL A 108 -15.01 0.73 -5.86
C VAL A 108 -15.35 1.55 -4.61
N ILE A 109 -16.51 1.33 -3.99
CA ILE A 109 -16.94 2.08 -2.80
C ILE A 109 -16.01 1.80 -1.61
N PRO A 110 -15.74 0.55 -1.23
CA PRO A 110 -14.76 0.23 -0.18
C PRO A 110 -13.36 0.78 -0.45
N SER A 111 -12.94 0.79 -1.73
CA SER A 111 -11.64 1.33 -2.14
C SER A 111 -11.55 2.84 -1.94
N LEU A 112 -12.61 3.60 -2.28
CA LEU A 112 -12.67 5.05 -2.04
C LEU A 112 -12.50 5.42 -0.56
N PHE A 113 -13.07 4.61 0.33
CA PHE A 113 -12.98 4.83 1.77
C PHE A 113 -11.74 4.19 2.42
N TYR A 114 -10.81 3.63 1.65
CA TYR A 114 -9.64 2.90 2.16
C TYR A 114 -9.98 1.71 3.09
N VAL A 115 -11.18 1.13 2.94
CA VAL A 115 -11.65 -0.02 3.73
C VAL A 115 -11.75 -1.30 2.91
N SER A 116 -11.14 -1.33 1.71
CA SER A 116 -11.20 -2.48 0.80
C SER A 116 -10.76 -3.79 1.45
N ASN A 117 -9.68 -3.80 2.24
CA ASN A 117 -9.26 -5.01 2.97
C ASN A 117 -10.35 -5.53 3.93
N TRP A 118 -11.00 -4.64 4.69
CA TRP A 118 -12.06 -5.03 5.61
C TRP A 118 -13.30 -5.52 4.88
N TRP A 119 -13.64 -4.88 3.76
CA TRP A 119 -14.73 -5.31 2.89
C TRP A 119 -14.47 -6.70 2.30
N GLN A 120 -13.24 -6.98 1.87
CA GLN A 120 -12.86 -8.30 1.35
C GLN A 120 -12.96 -9.38 2.43
N ILE A 121 -12.58 -9.06 3.67
CA ILE A 121 -12.67 -9.99 4.81
C ILE A 121 -14.13 -10.29 5.17
N PHE A 122 -14.97 -9.26 5.31
CA PHE A 122 -16.31 -9.41 5.91
C PHE A 122 -17.46 -9.46 4.90
N GLY A 123 -17.26 -8.95 3.69
CA GLY A 123 -18.32 -8.80 2.68
C GLY A 123 -18.19 -9.70 1.46
N VAL A 124 -17.04 -10.36 1.27
CA VAL A 124 -16.74 -11.17 0.08
C VAL A 124 -16.25 -12.58 0.44
N ASP A 125 -16.10 -12.90 1.74
CA ASP A 125 -15.57 -14.19 2.23
C ASP A 125 -14.26 -14.60 1.52
N VAL A 126 -13.39 -13.62 1.22
CA VAL A 126 -12.05 -13.94 0.73
C VAL A 126 -11.30 -14.63 1.87
N PRO A 127 -10.63 -15.78 1.64
CA PRO A 127 -9.82 -16.44 2.66
C PRO A 127 -8.55 -15.62 2.99
N TYR A 128 -8.73 -14.44 3.58
CA TYR A 128 -7.70 -13.50 4.01
C TYR A 128 -6.90 -14.07 5.19
N PHE A 129 -7.57 -14.82 6.07
CA PHE A 129 -6.98 -15.65 7.12
C PHE A 129 -7.11 -17.15 6.82
N GLY A 130 -7.17 -17.52 5.54
CA GLY A 130 -7.10 -18.90 5.10
C GLY A 130 -5.72 -19.49 5.37
N THR A 131 -5.40 -19.73 6.64
CA THR A 131 -4.28 -20.52 7.13
C THR A 131 -4.61 -22.00 6.88
N GLY A 132 -4.71 -22.37 5.61
CA GLY A 132 -5.14 -23.70 5.16
C GLY A 132 -4.55 -24.16 3.83
N SER A 133 -3.89 -23.29 3.08
CA SER A 133 -2.99 -23.72 2.01
C SER A 133 -1.64 -23.03 2.16
N LEU A 134 -0.94 -23.37 3.24
CA LEU A 134 0.49 -23.57 3.11
C LEU A 134 0.64 -24.85 2.26
N PRO A 135 1.09 -24.81 0.99
CA PRO A 135 1.60 -26.01 0.36
C PRO A 135 2.94 -26.28 1.05
N VAL A 136 2.90 -26.90 2.23
CA VAL A 136 4.08 -27.29 3.02
C VAL A 136 4.94 -28.31 2.26
N LEU A 137 4.44 -28.86 1.15
CA LEU A 137 5.17 -29.73 0.24
C LEU A 137 5.09 -29.20 -1.21
N ARG A 138 5.92 -28.22 -1.56
CA ARG A 138 6.33 -27.94 -2.95
C ARG A 138 7.84 -28.10 -3.19
N HIS A 139 8.51 -28.78 -2.26
CA HIS A 139 9.86 -29.33 -2.44
C HIS A 139 9.85 -30.83 -2.77
N LEU A 140 8.77 -31.32 -3.40
CA LEU A 140 8.77 -32.50 -4.27
C LEU A 140 7.99 -32.16 -5.54
#